data_AF-A0A6H1ZVQ4-F1
#
_entry.id   AF-A0A6H1ZVQ4-F1
#
_cell.length_a   1.000
_cell.length_b   1.000
_cell.length_c   1.000
_cell.angle_alpha   90.00
_cell.angle_beta   90.00
_cell.angle_gamma   90.00
#
_symmetry.space_group_name_H-M   'P 1'
#
loop_
_entity.id
_entity.type
_entity.pdbx_description
1 polymer ?
#
loop_
_entity_poly.entity_id
_entity_poly.type
_entity_poly.pdbx_seq_one_letter_code
_entity_poly.pdbx_strand_id
1 'polypeptide(L)'
;MRDLCFKEMDFVRKVWDEHHNQLNKWGVQIHTPFEWLAYTTEELGELAKAISEFEYRDGSCRDIAKEAIQVATLALKIAEMYIFLEKSTNMKSEEGVF
;
A
#
# COMPACT_ATOMS: atom_id res chain seq x y z
N MET A 1 -22.45 -6.41 0.17
CA MET A 1 -21.95 -5.02 0.32
C MET A 1 -22.11 -4.29 -1.03
N ARG A 2 -22.32 -2.96 -1.06
CA ARG A 2 -22.44 -2.16 -2.30
C ARG A 2 -21.18 -1.31 -2.49
N ASP A 3 -20.64 -1.24 -3.71
CA ASP A 3 -19.56 -0.31 -4.04
C ASP A 3 -20.01 1.15 -3.87
N LEU A 4 -19.20 1.95 -3.16
CA LEU A 4 -19.44 3.37 -2.91
C LEU A 4 -18.76 4.28 -3.94
N CYS A 5 -18.03 3.72 -4.91
CA CYS A 5 -17.37 4.38 -6.04
C CYS A 5 -16.33 5.44 -5.61
N PHE A 6 -15.64 5.20 -4.50
CA PHE A 6 -14.51 5.99 -4.01
C PHE A 6 -14.72 7.52 -4.08
N LYS A 7 -15.86 8.00 -3.55
CA LYS A 7 -16.30 9.39 -3.67
C LYS A 7 -15.55 10.37 -2.76
N GLU A 8 -14.90 9.87 -1.72
CA GLU A 8 -14.28 10.68 -0.68
C GLU A 8 -12.75 10.66 -0.81
N MET A 9 -12.13 11.84 -0.83
CA MET A 9 -10.67 11.96 -0.84
C MET A 9 -10.03 11.60 0.51
N ASP A 10 -10.83 11.45 1.57
CA ASP A 10 -10.33 11.13 2.91
C ASP A 10 -9.52 9.81 2.92
N PHE A 11 -9.82 8.87 2.04
CA PHE A 11 -9.06 7.63 1.93
C PHE A 11 -7.63 7.83 1.43
N VAL A 12 -7.39 8.78 0.53
CA VAL A 12 -6.02 9.13 0.10
C VAL A 12 -5.24 9.67 1.30
N ARG A 13 -5.88 10.51 2.12
CA ARG A 13 -5.29 11.00 3.37
C ARG A 13 -5.02 9.86 4.36
N LYS A 14 -5.91 8.89 4.50
CA LYS A 14 -5.66 7.73 5.38
C LYS A 14 -4.45 6.90 4.94
N VAL A 15 -4.26 6.72 3.63
CA VAL A 15 -3.07 6.06 3.08
C VAL A 15 -1.80 6.88 3.37
N TRP A 16 -1.89 8.21 3.24
CA TRP A 16 -0.80 9.11 3.61
C TRP A 16 -0.44 9.03 5.10
N ASP A 17 -1.43 9.02 5.97
CA ASP A 17 -1.25 8.90 7.42
C ASP A 17 -0.65 7.52 7.77
N GLU A 18 -1.11 6.45 7.12
CA GLU A 18 -0.54 5.12 7.30
C GLU A 18 0.90 5.01 6.78
N HIS A 19 1.24 5.66 5.67
CA HIS A 19 2.62 5.77 5.23
C HIS A 19 3.52 6.34 6.34
N HIS A 20 3.09 7.42 7.02
CA HIS A 20 3.83 8.03 8.13
C HIS A 20 3.91 7.10 9.33
N ASN A 21 2.83 6.37 9.66
CA ASN A 21 2.86 5.38 10.73
C ASN A 21 3.90 4.29 10.46
N GLN A 22 3.93 3.75 9.23
CA GLN A 22 4.90 2.75 8.81
C GLN A 22 6.33 3.31 8.87
N LEU A 23 6.53 4.55 8.43
CA LEU A 23 7.83 5.24 8.53
C LEU A 23 8.27 5.42 9.99
N ASN A 24 7.36 5.79 10.88
CA ASN A 24 7.65 5.96 12.31
C ASN A 24 7.98 4.63 13.00
N LYS A 25 7.31 3.54 12.60
CA LYS A 25 7.54 2.20 13.18
C LYS A 25 8.85 1.58 12.71
N TRP A 26 9.13 1.67 11.42
CA TRP A 26 10.16 0.85 10.78
C TRP A 26 11.30 1.68 10.19
N GLY A 27 11.13 2.99 10.02
CA GLY A 27 12.07 3.85 9.30
C GLY A 27 11.98 3.67 7.79
N VAL A 28 12.90 4.33 7.06
CA VAL A 28 13.02 4.17 5.61
C VAL A 28 13.48 2.75 5.31
N GLN A 29 12.70 2.02 4.52
CA GLN A 29 12.95 0.64 4.18
C GLN A 29 13.73 0.53 2.86
N ILE A 30 14.73 -0.37 2.82
CA ILE A 30 15.48 -0.71 1.61
C ILE A 30 15.42 -2.22 1.47
N HIS A 31 14.54 -2.69 0.60
CA HIS A 31 14.27 -4.09 0.39
C HIS A 31 14.16 -4.40 -1.10
N THR A 32 14.37 -5.66 -1.44
CA THR A 32 14.17 -6.18 -2.79
C THR A 32 12.69 -6.13 -3.18
N PRO A 33 12.36 -6.15 -4.49
CA PRO A 33 10.98 -6.23 -4.94
C PRO A 33 10.22 -7.44 -4.39
N PHE A 34 10.93 -8.56 -4.19
CA PHE A 34 10.35 -9.77 -3.61
C PHE A 34 9.93 -9.56 -2.15
N GLU A 35 10.79 -8.94 -1.34
CA GLU A 35 10.46 -8.61 0.06
C GLU A 35 9.29 -7.64 0.14
N TRP A 36 9.25 -6.60 -0.70
CA TRP A 36 8.09 -5.70 -0.78
C TRP A 36 6.79 -6.41 -1.15
N LEU A 37 6.85 -7.36 -2.10
CA LEU A 37 5.71 -8.20 -2.44
C LEU A 37 5.31 -9.11 -1.27
N ALA A 38 6.28 -9.67 -0.54
CA ALA A 38 6.02 -10.50 0.64
C ALA A 38 5.29 -9.71 1.74
N TYR A 39 5.75 -8.50 2.07
CA TYR A 39 5.05 -7.62 3.02
C TYR A 39 3.64 -7.25 2.55
N THR A 40 3.48 -6.95 1.26
CA THR A 40 2.15 -6.66 0.70
C THR A 40 1.22 -7.87 0.79
N THR A 41 1.77 -9.07 0.62
CA THR A 41 1.02 -10.34 0.71
C THR A 41 0.63 -10.65 2.16
N GLU A 42 1.50 -10.33 3.12
CA GLU A 42 1.22 -10.43 4.55
C GLU A 42 0.01 -9.56 4.94
N GLU A 43 0.03 -8.27 4.57
CA GLU A 43 -1.09 -7.34 4.81
C GLU A 43 -2.38 -7.78 4.11
N LEU A 44 -2.28 -8.37 2.91
CA LEU A 44 -3.44 -8.95 2.22
C LEU A 44 -4.01 -10.15 2.99
N GLY A 45 -3.15 -10.95 3.61
CA GLY A 45 -3.54 -12.03 4.52
C GLY A 45 -4.23 -11.53 5.78
N GLU A 46 -3.75 -10.42 6.37
CA GLU A 46 -4.40 -9.78 7.51
C GLU A 46 -5.78 -9.22 7.12
N LEU A 47 -5.92 -8.61 5.95
CA LEU A 47 -7.21 -8.18 5.41
C LEU A 47 -8.17 -9.37 5.23
N ALA A 48 -7.70 -10.47 4.64
CA ALA A 48 -8.52 -11.68 4.48
C ALA A 48 -8.97 -12.23 5.84
N LYS A 49 -8.09 -12.22 6.84
CA LYS A 49 -8.43 -12.61 8.21
C LYS A 49 -9.45 -11.66 8.84
N ALA A 50 -9.28 -10.34 8.72
CA ALA A 50 -10.20 -9.35 9.28
C ALA A 50 -11.63 -9.51 8.71
N ILE A 51 -11.74 -9.78 7.40
CA ILE A 51 -13.03 -10.08 6.76
C ILE A 51 -13.64 -11.37 7.31
N SER A 52 -12.84 -12.44 7.43
CA SER A 52 -13.30 -13.71 8.00
C SER A 52 -13.79 -13.57 9.44
N GLU A 53 -13.04 -12.84 10.28
CA GLU A 53 -13.42 -12.56 11.68
C GLU A 53 -14.72 -11.72 11.76
N PHE A 54 -14.93 -10.78 10.84
CA PHE A 54 -16.16 -9.99 10.79
C PHE A 54 -17.39 -10.81 10.36
N GLU A 55 -17.23 -11.71 9.38
CA GLU A 55 -18.36 -12.50 8.85
C GLU A 55 -18.76 -13.66 9.77
N TYR A 56 -17.81 -14.27 10.47
CA TYR A 56 -18.03 -15.52 11.18
C TYR A 56 -17.83 -15.45 12.70
N ARG A 57 -17.36 -14.31 13.21
CA ARG A 57 -17.05 -14.08 14.63
C ARG A 57 -17.42 -12.63 15.00
N ASP A 58 -16.85 -12.10 16.08
CA ASP A 58 -17.11 -10.75 16.58
C ASP A 58 -16.06 -9.72 16.07
N GLY A 59 -15.55 -9.91 14.84
CA GLY A 59 -14.61 -8.97 14.21
C GLY A 59 -15.24 -7.62 13.89
N SER A 60 -14.42 -6.59 13.67
CA SER A 60 -14.91 -5.21 13.45
C SER A 60 -14.72 -4.72 12.01
N CYS A 61 -15.68 -3.92 11.50
CA CYS A 61 -15.52 -3.19 10.23
C CYS A 61 -14.29 -2.28 10.21
N ARG A 62 -13.86 -1.80 11.39
CA ARG A 62 -12.70 -0.92 11.52
C ARG A 62 -11.41 -1.66 11.18
N ASP A 63 -11.29 -2.91 11.57
CA ASP A 63 -10.10 -3.72 11.29
C ASP A 63 -10.01 -4.03 9.80
N ILE A 64 -11.14 -4.37 9.15
CA ILE A 64 -11.19 -4.51 7.69
C ILE A 64 -10.71 -3.24 6.99
N ALA A 65 -11.23 -2.08 7.38
CA ALA A 65 -10.85 -0.80 6.79
C ALA A 65 -9.36 -0.49 7.01
N LYS A 66 -8.84 -0.77 8.21
CA LYS A 66 -7.43 -0.60 8.56
C LYS A 66 -6.56 -1.47 7.65
N GLU A 67 -6.81 -2.77 7.54
CA GLU A 67 -5.93 -3.66 6.77
C GLU A 67 -6.01 -3.36 5.27
N ALA A 68 -7.18 -2.97 4.75
CA ALA A 68 -7.31 -2.51 3.37
C ALA A 68 -6.46 -1.25 3.07
N ILE A 69 -6.38 -0.31 4.02
CA ILE A 69 -5.53 0.89 3.91
C ILE A 69 -4.04 0.50 3.95
N GLN A 70 -3.65 -0.48 4.79
CA GLN A 70 -2.26 -0.95 4.86
C GLN A 70 -1.82 -1.60 3.53
N VAL A 71 -2.66 -2.47 2.95
CA VAL A 71 -2.45 -3.06 1.61
C VAL A 71 -2.29 -1.97 0.54
N ALA A 72 -3.21 -0.99 0.51
CA ALA A 72 -3.14 0.11 -0.45
C ALA A 72 -1.85 0.94 -0.29
N THR A 73 -1.42 1.17 0.95
CA THR A 73 -0.20 1.92 1.27
C THR A 73 1.04 1.22 0.72
N LEU A 74 1.17 -0.10 0.92
CA LEU A 74 2.31 -0.86 0.38
C LEU A 74 2.28 -0.93 -1.14
N ALA A 75 1.12 -1.17 -1.75
CA ALA A 75 0.98 -1.19 -3.20
C ALA A 75 1.38 0.15 -3.85
N LEU A 76 0.99 1.29 -3.26
CA LEU A 76 1.37 2.62 -3.77
C LEU A 76 2.85 2.92 -3.57
N LYS A 77 3.49 2.49 -2.47
CA LYS A 77 4.94 2.60 -2.30
C LYS A 77 5.71 1.85 -3.40
N ILE A 78 5.25 0.64 -3.75
CA ILE A 78 5.81 -0.11 -4.88
C ILE A 78 5.64 0.67 -6.19
N ALA A 79 4.44 1.17 -6.47
CA ALA A 79 4.19 1.97 -7.66
C ALA A 79 5.09 3.21 -7.73
N GLU A 80 5.25 3.94 -6.62
CA GLU A 80 6.14 5.11 -6.53
C GLU A 80 7.59 4.76 -6.90
N MET A 81 8.15 3.70 -6.31
CA MET A 81 9.53 3.27 -6.60
C MET A 81 9.75 2.98 -8.09
N TYR A 82 8.80 2.29 -8.73
CA TYR A 82 8.94 1.89 -10.14
C TYR A 82 8.63 3.02 -11.13
N ILE A 83 7.66 3.90 -10.83
CA ILE A 83 7.41 5.11 -11.62
C ILE A 83 8.63 6.03 -11.56
N PHE A 84 9.26 6.17 -10.38
CA PHE A 84 10.49 6.94 -10.24
C PHE A 84 11.66 6.32 -11.03
N LEU A 85 11.80 5.00 -10.99
CA LEU A 85 12.83 4.28 -11.75
C LEU A 85 12.66 4.43 -13.26
N GLU A 86 11.42 4.32 -13.77
CA GLU A 86 11.09 4.53 -15.18
C GLU A 86 11.49 5.94 -15.65
N LYS A 87 11.07 6.98 -14.92
CA LYS A 87 11.44 8.38 -15.22
C LYS A 87 12.95 8.58 -15.24
N SER A 88 13.66 7.99 -14.28
CA SER A 88 15.12 8.09 -14.18
C SER A 88 15.84 7.38 -15.33
N THR A 89 15.24 6.34 -15.89
CA THR A 89 15.77 5.60 -17.04
C THR A 89 15.55 6.39 -18.33
N ASN A 90 14.37 6.99 -18.51
CA ASN A 90 14.06 7.81 -19.67
C ASN A 90 14.95 9.06 -19.76
N MET A 91 15.17 9.75 -18.64
CA MET A 91 16.05 10.94 -18.60
C MET A 91 17.49 10.63 -19.04
N LYS A 92 18.04 9.49 -18.60
CA LYS A 92 19.38 9.03 -19.03
C LYS A 92 19.44 8.69 -20.52
N SER A 93 18.35 8.20 -21.10
CA SER A 93 18.28 7.92 -22.54
C SER A 93 18.22 9.20 -23.40
N GLU A 94 17.61 10.27 -22.88
CA GLU A 94 17.54 11.57 -23.53
C GLU A 94 18.85 12.37 -23.40
N GLU A 95 19.52 12.28 -22.25
CA GLU A 95 20.85 12.88 -22.03
C GLU A 95 22.00 12.08 -22.68
N GLY A 96 21.75 10.82 -23.02
CA GLY A 96 22.69 9.89 -23.65
C GLY A 96 22.75 9.94 -25.18
N VAL A 97 22.23 10.99 -25.83
CA VAL A 97 22.39 11.20 -27.28
C VAL A 97 23.81 11.70 -27.58
N PHE A 98 24.74 10.75 -27.76
CA PHE A 98 25.98 10.92 -28.51
C PHE A 98 26.26 9.67 -29.35
#